data_AF-A0A949VZD2-F1
#
_entry.id   AF-A0A949VZD2-F1
#
_cell.length_a   1.000
_cell.length_b   1.000
_cell.length_c   1.000
_cell.angle_alpha   90.00
_cell.angle_beta   90.00
_cell.angle_gamma   90.00
#
_symmetry.space_group_name_H-M   'P 1'
#
loop_
_entity.id
_entity.type
_entity.pdbx_description
1 polymer ?
#
loop_
_entity_poly.entity_id
_entity_poly.type
_entity_poly.pdbx_seq_one_letter_code
_entity_poly.pdbx_strand_id
1 'polypeptide(L)' 'MKTMPTKQIPPTEEISATVYCPICTHIVAAIVTAGRKGAVVKPGQKCGHCHASIDAGFVLPWKKAA' A
#
# COMPACT_ATOMS: atom_id res chain seq x y z
N MET A 1 -4.25 -14.28 -33.05
CA MET A 1 -3.65 -14.05 -31.72
C MET A 1 -4.59 -13.10 -30.97
N LYS A 2 -5.30 -13.56 -29.94
CA LYS A 2 -6.30 -12.75 -29.24
C LYS A 2 -5.58 -11.86 -28.22
N THR A 3 -5.50 -10.56 -28.50
CA THR A 3 -5.07 -9.53 -27.54
C THR A 3 -6.04 -9.51 -26.36
N MET A 4 -5.53 -9.79 -25.16
CA MET A 4 -6.30 -9.65 -23.93
C MET A 4 -6.46 -8.16 -23.61
N PRO A 5 -7.66 -7.69 -23.22
CA PRO A 5 -7.86 -6.30 -22.88
C PRO A 5 -7.15 -6.02 -21.55
N THR A 6 -6.13 -5.17 -21.59
CA THR A 6 -5.50 -4.61 -20.40
C THR A 6 -6.58 -3.86 -19.63
N LYS A 7 -7.07 -4.48 -18.55
CA LYS A 7 -8.05 -3.90 -17.65
C LYS A 7 -7.45 -2.59 -17.13
N GLN A 8 -7.92 -1.45 -17.65
CA GLN A 8 -7.51 -0.12 -17.19
C GLN A 8 -7.99 0.01 -15.75
N ILE A 9 -7.10 -0.30 -14.82
CA ILE A 9 -7.27 0.01 -13.40
C ILE A 9 -7.28 1.54 -13.35
N PRO A 10 -8.28 2.18 -12.73
CA PRO A 10 -8.31 3.64 -12.60
C PRO A 10 -6.97 4.12 -12.03
N PRO A 11 -6.50 5.35 -12.35
CA PRO A 11 -5.21 5.85 -11.88
C PRO A 11 -5.17 5.68 -10.37
N THR A 12 -4.44 4.65 -9.96
CA THR A 12 -4.35 4.27 -8.56
C THR A 12 -3.19 5.12 -8.08
N GLU A 13 -3.52 6.19 -7.37
CA GLU A 13 -2.51 7.17 -7.00
C GLU A 13 -1.53 6.50 -6.03
N GLU A 14 -0.27 6.45 -6.42
CA GLU A 14 0.79 5.95 -5.56
C GLU A 14 1.14 7.05 -4.57
N ILE A 15 0.77 6.84 -3.31
CA ILE A 15 0.99 7.78 -2.23
C ILE A 15 1.90 7.14 -1.18
N SER A 16 2.74 7.96 -0.55
CA SER A 16 3.58 7.53 0.57
C SER A 16 2.77 7.61 1.85
N ALA A 17 2.36 6.47 2.41
CA ALA A 17 1.56 6.42 3.64
C ALA A 17 2.28 5.66 4.75
N THR A 18 1.75 5.77 5.96
CA THR A 18 2.25 5.00 7.09
C THR A 18 1.51 3.68 7.21
N VAL A 19 2.25 2.58 7.34
CA VAL A 19 1.73 1.22 7.34
C VAL A 19 2.19 0.51 8.61
N TYR A 20 1.27 -0.19 9.26
CA TYR A 20 1.59 -1.08 10.36
C TYR A 20 2.20 -2.38 9.83
N CYS A 21 3.42 -2.70 10.27
CA CYS A 21 4.06 -3.97 9.95
C CYS A 21 3.54 -5.07 10.88
N PRO A 22 2.85 -6.11 10.37
CA PRO A 22 2.33 -7.20 11.21
C PRO A 22 3.43 -8.13 11.75
N ILE A 23 4.67 -8.00 11.27
CA ILE A 23 5.79 -8.87 11.63
C ILE A 23 6.56 -8.34 12.83
N CYS A 24 6.92 -7.05 12.81
CA CYS A 24 7.69 -6.42 13.89
C CYS A 24 6.88 -5.39 14.68
N THR A 25 5.59 -5.24 14.38
CA THR A 25 4.64 -4.31 15.01
C THR A 25 5.01 -2.82 14.92
N HIS A 26 6.05 -2.48 14.16
CA HIS A 26 6.44 -1.10 13.92
C HIS A 26 5.60 -0.46 12.83
N ILE A 27 5.36 0.84 13.02
CA ILE A 27 4.73 1.70 12.02
C ILE A 27 5.85 2.22 11.11
N VAL A 28 5.77 1.94 9.82
CA VAL A 28 6.80 2.28 8.82
C VAL A 28 6.19 3.00 7.63
N ALA A 29 6.98 3.83 6.95
CA ALA A 29 6.56 4.44 5.69
C ALA A 29 6.59 3.40 4.56
N ALA A 30 5.57 3.37 3.72
CA ALA A 30 5.51 2.52 2.54
C ALA A 30 4.70 3.18 1.41
N ILE A 31 4.93 2.74 0.18
CA ILE A 31 4.13 3.17 -0.95
C ILE A 31 2.83 2.36 -0.97
N VAL A 32 1.71 3.06 -0.99
CA VAL A 32 0.37 2.48 -1.07
C VAL A 32 -0.32 3.01 -2.31
N THR A 33 -1.09 2.15 -2.95
CA THR A 33 -1.91 2.49 -4.09
C THR A 33 -3.30 2.85 -3.57
N ALA A 34 -3.67 4.13 -3.68
CA ALA A 34 -4.99 4.64 -3.28
C ALA A 34 -6.02 4.41 -4.39
N GLY A 35 -7.07 3.66 -4.08
CA GLY A 35 -8.21 3.43 -4.96
C GLY A 35 -9.54 3.87 -4.33
N ARG A 36 -10.64 3.71 -5.08
CA ARG A 36 -11.99 4.09 -4.60
C ARG A 36 -12.44 3.39 -3.31
N LYS A 37 -11.86 2.24 -2.98
CA LYS A 37 -12.24 1.42 -1.82
C LYS A 37 -11.28 1.55 -0.63
N GLY A 38 -10.26 2.40 -0.74
CA GLY A 38 -9.22 2.57 0.27
C GLY A 38 -7.80 2.50 -0.32
N ALA A 39 -6.81 2.59 0.56
CA ALA A 39 -5.40 2.45 0.22
C ALA A 39 -4.92 1.02 0.50
N VAL A 40 -4.18 0.44 -0.44
CA VAL A 40 -3.59 -0.89 -0.32
C VAL A 40 -2.09 -0.76 -0.50
N VAL A 41 -1.30 -1.48 0.29
CA VAL A 41 0.17 -1.47 0.13
C VAL A 41 0.54 -1.96 -1.26
N LYS A 42 1.42 -1.23 -1.95
CA LYS A 42 1.90 -1.65 -3.26
C LYS A 42 2.59 -3.02 -3.13
N PRO A 43 2.37 -3.96 -4.07
CA PRO A 43 3.00 -5.25 -3.97
C PRO A 43 4.53 -5.17 -3.97
N GLY A 44 5.17 -6.00 -3.15
CA GLY A 44 6.64 -6.07 -3.02
C GLY A 44 7.25 -5.03 -2.08
N GLN A 45 6.44 -4.29 -1.33
CA GLN A 45 6.94 -3.39 -0.29
C GLN A 45 7.53 -4.19 0.88
N LYS A 46 8.63 -3.67 1.43
CA LYS A 46 9.33 -4.26 2.58
C LYS A 46 9.29 -3.30 3.75
N CYS A 47 9.23 -3.86 4.96
CA CYS A 47 9.42 -3.10 6.18
C CYS A 47 10.83 -2.52 6.23
N GLY A 48 10.97 -1.21 6.44
CA GLY A 48 12.27 -0.56 6.62
C GLY A 48 13.00 -0.96 7.92
N HIS A 49 12.33 -1.65 8.84
CA HIS A 49 12.91 -2.11 10.11
C HIS A 49 13.34 -3.58 10.06
N CYS A 50 12.41 -4.49 9.77
CA CYS A 50 12.69 -5.94 9.79
C CYS A 50 12.88 -6.58 8.40
N HIS A 51 12.78 -5.80 7.30
CA HIS A 51 12.90 -6.27 5.91
C HIS A 51 11.87 -7.32 5.44
N ALA A 52 10.90 -7.66 6.29
CA ALA A 52 9.80 -8.55 5.95
C ALA A 52 8.83 -7.90 4.95
N SER A 53 8.11 -8.74 4.20
CA SER A 53 7.09 -8.27 3.26
C SER A 53 5.92 -7.63 4.01
N ILE A 54 5.52 -6.43 3.59
CA ILE A 54 4.42 -5.66 4.20
C ILE A 54 3.23 -5.47 3.25
N ASP A 55 3.14 -6.27 2.18
CA ASP A 55 2.00 -6.30 1.26
C ASP A 55 0.64 -6.44 1.97
N ALA A 56 0.58 -7.21 3.05
CA ALA A 56 -0.62 -7.40 3.88
C ALA A 56 -0.69 -6.42 5.08
N GLY A 57 0.17 -5.39 5.10
CA GLY A 57 0.23 -4.39 6.15
C GLY A 57 -1.01 -3.50 6.16
N PHE A 58 -1.43 -3.07 7.35
CA PHE A 58 -2.59 -2.21 7.50
C PHE A 58 -2.18 -0.75 7.25
N VAL A 59 -2.78 -0.10 6.25
CA VAL A 59 -2.53 1.31 5.94
C VAL A 59 -3.24 2.17 6.98
N LEU A 60 -2.48 2.99 7.70
CA LEU A 60 -3.05 3.88 8.71
C LEU A 60 -3.70 5.09 8.02
N PRO A 61 -4.98 5.39 8.32
CA PRO A 61 -5.61 6.58 7.79
C PRO A 61 -4.92 7.82 8.34
N TRP A 62 -4.56 8.78 7.47
CA TRP A 62 -4.19 10.11 7.93
C TRP A 62 -5.40 10.72 8.65
N LYS A 63 -5.37 10.77 9.98
CA LYS A 63 -6.24 11.70 10.70
C LYS A 63 -5.78 13.10 10.32
N LYS A 64 -6.52 13.77 9.43
CA LYS A 64 -6.50 15.24 9.43
C LYS A 64 -7.01 15.67 10.80
N ALA A 65 -6.16 16.33 11.59
CA ALA A 65 -6.64 17.09 12.73
C ALA A 65 -7.62 18.15 12.21
N ALA A 66 -8.80 18.22 12.82
CA ALA A 66 -9.84 19.19 12.51
C ALA A 66 -9.49 20.57 13.06
#